data_AF-A0A3S4KLJ3-F1
#
_entry.id   AF-A0A3S4KLJ3-F1
#
_cell.length_a   1.000
_cell.length_b   1.000
_cell.length_c   1.000
_cell.angle_alpha   90.00
_cell.angle_beta   90.00
_cell.angle_gamma   90.00
#
_symmetry.space_group_name_H-M   'P 1'
#
loop_
_entity.id
_entity.type
_entity.pdbx_description
1 polymer ?
#
loop_
_entity_poly.entity_id
_entity_poly.type
_entity_poly.pdbx_seq_one_letter_code
_entity_poly.pdbx_strand_id
1 'polypeptide(L)'
;MTNNASQAMHSPFEHCLGIIRQASVEILLLLGVHVAEGKEPRWFMEQLDQARLNLGGWSVVAKKLHINDAQLSQFMLHLRHLQQYVPQYDSGKDVSENQLLAALRFVASLEQLRQRQPLLTYQTDIDAGNQDAQIQARRQLRAIELTLKALISQVWPDRHQLNSYLKLHFGADRLRRWLKLSEGQDALSAMLFSELALMVVDKKSFARHYSAFFKDASALTLFVEPRTTLRMFLEDCRQARNGIIAGQPLSSVQLSLLDCQFRQITRSVQRAFNEKRTRINPASFMASDEGVVEKFWEEAREKDALAGGDNQEIGESIEPPHKRQQRTAEEREQLISGVLWGAVGTMVLAILVGAFWLFSSPPPSAAPVQRDEVMQDDARLEAPSARETMSRMGITWDPFNMRSAIDRNDTRVTALFLQGGMNWQLAWTEQAFSAGNADVLQLLLRYPSLMDEVKPLPTLPDVAEPRHAERSVADVAA
;
A
#
# COMPACT_ATOMS: atom_id res chain seq x y z
N MET A 1 -5.71 30.94 -28.25
CA MET A 1 -5.93 29.48 -28.15
C MET A 1 -6.19 28.99 -26.72
N THR A 2 -5.90 29.77 -25.67
CA THR A 2 -6.11 29.41 -24.25
C THR A 2 -7.58 29.49 -23.79
N ASN A 3 -8.38 30.46 -24.25
CA ASN A 3 -9.78 30.62 -23.81
C ASN A 3 -10.69 29.42 -24.14
N ASN A 4 -10.51 28.76 -25.29
CA ASN A 4 -11.38 27.65 -25.68
C ASN A 4 -11.12 26.37 -24.86
N ALA A 5 -9.88 26.16 -24.38
CA ALA A 5 -9.53 25.01 -23.56
C ALA A 5 -10.05 25.14 -22.13
N SER A 6 -9.96 26.34 -21.53
CA SER A 6 -10.55 26.63 -20.22
C SER A 6 -12.08 26.53 -20.24
N GLN A 7 -12.72 27.04 -21.31
CA GLN A 7 -14.16 26.92 -21.49
C GLN A 7 -14.64 25.47 -21.63
N ALA A 8 -13.88 24.62 -22.33
CA ALA A 8 -14.19 23.19 -22.46
C ALA A 8 -14.11 22.42 -21.13
N MET A 9 -13.31 22.89 -20.17
CA MET A 9 -13.18 22.28 -18.83
C MET A 9 -14.18 22.81 -17.81
N HIS A 10 -14.75 23.99 -18.05
CA HIS A 10 -15.63 24.67 -17.10
C HIS A 10 -16.93 23.89 -16.85
N SER A 11 -17.62 23.48 -17.92
CA SER A 11 -18.87 22.70 -17.82
C SER A 11 -18.71 21.38 -17.04
N PRO A 12 -17.76 20.48 -17.39
CA PRO A 12 -17.62 19.23 -16.64
C PRO A 12 -17.16 19.45 -15.19
N PHE A 13 -16.39 20.50 -14.91
CA PHE A 13 -15.98 20.82 -13.54
C PHE A 13 -17.14 21.30 -12.67
N GLU A 14 -17.96 22.24 -13.15
CA GLU A 14 -19.15 22.71 -12.44
C GLU A 14 -20.12 21.57 -12.17
N HIS A 15 -20.30 20.68 -13.15
CA HIS A 15 -21.13 19.49 -13.00
C HIS A 15 -20.59 18.56 -11.91
N CYS A 16 -19.27 18.32 -11.87
CA CYS A 16 -18.65 17.56 -10.78
C CYS A 16 -18.90 18.21 -9.40
N LEU A 17 -18.77 19.54 -9.28
CA LEU A 17 -19.07 20.24 -8.03
C LEU A 17 -20.54 20.12 -7.64
N GLY A 18 -21.46 20.14 -8.61
CA GLY A 18 -22.88 19.88 -8.39
C GLY A 18 -23.13 18.49 -7.80
N ILE A 19 -22.53 17.45 -8.40
CA ILE A 19 -22.61 16.07 -7.89
C ILE A 19 -22.06 15.98 -6.46
N ILE A 20 -20.92 16.63 -6.19
CA ILE A 20 -20.28 16.62 -4.87
C ILE A 20 -21.18 17.29 -3.82
N ARG A 21 -21.81 18.42 -4.16
CA ARG A 21 -22.76 19.10 -3.28
C ARG A 21 -23.96 18.21 -2.97
N GLN A 22 -24.56 17.58 -3.97
CA GLN A 22 -25.68 16.66 -3.76
C GLN A 22 -25.28 15.47 -2.89
N ALA A 23 -24.17 14.80 -3.23
CA ALA A 23 -23.69 13.65 -2.50
C ALA A 23 -23.35 13.99 -1.03
N SER A 24 -22.79 15.17 -0.77
CA SER A 24 -22.47 15.62 0.57
C SER A 24 -23.69 15.67 1.49
N VAL A 25 -24.84 16.14 0.98
CA VAL A 25 -26.09 16.21 1.75
C VAL A 25 -26.58 14.82 2.13
N GLU A 26 -26.62 13.89 1.16
CA GLU A 26 -27.09 12.53 1.39
C GLU A 26 -26.16 11.76 2.35
N ILE A 27 -24.84 11.90 2.19
CA ILE A 27 -23.84 11.28 3.06
C ILE A 27 -23.99 11.82 4.49
N LEU A 28 -24.09 13.15 4.67
CA LEU A 28 -24.23 13.76 5.99
C LEU A 28 -25.54 13.35 6.66
N LEU A 29 -26.64 13.26 5.90
CA LEU A 29 -27.93 12.78 6.39
C LEU A 29 -27.82 11.35 6.95
N LEU A 30 -27.15 10.43 6.24
CA LEU A 30 -26.91 9.07 6.73
C LEU A 30 -26.08 9.04 8.02
N LEU A 31 -25.14 9.98 8.15
CA LEU A 31 -24.34 10.10 9.37
C LEU A 31 -25.12 10.72 10.53
N GLY A 32 -26.30 11.32 10.28
CA GLY A 32 -27.17 11.96 11.27
C GLY A 32 -27.01 13.48 11.35
N VAL A 33 -26.28 14.07 10.41
CA VAL A 33 -26.09 15.52 10.28
C VAL A 33 -27.09 16.06 9.27
N HIS A 34 -28.01 16.91 9.73
CA HIS A 34 -29.06 17.48 8.89
C HIS A 34 -28.61 18.81 8.31
N VAL A 35 -28.51 18.88 6.99
CA VAL A 35 -28.08 20.05 6.23
C VAL A 35 -29.07 20.31 5.10
N ALA A 36 -29.41 21.59 4.88
CA ALA A 36 -30.38 21.96 3.85
C ALA A 36 -29.78 21.93 2.44
N GLU A 37 -28.50 22.27 2.30
CA GLU A 37 -27.79 22.33 1.02
C GLU A 37 -26.32 21.95 1.19
N GLY A 38 -25.74 21.37 0.14
CA GLY A 38 -24.32 21.08 0.05
C GLY A 38 -23.53 22.31 -0.41
N LYS A 39 -22.35 22.52 0.16
CA LYS A 39 -21.48 23.67 -0.15
C LYS A 39 -20.14 23.21 -0.75
N GLU A 40 -19.09 24.02 -0.58
CA GLU A 40 -17.75 23.74 -1.09
C GLU A 40 -17.09 22.52 -0.42
N PRO A 41 -16.06 21.91 -1.06
CA PRO A 41 -15.38 20.73 -0.52
C PRO A 41 -14.83 20.93 0.90
N ARG A 42 -14.34 22.13 1.23
CA ARG A 42 -13.90 22.48 2.58
C ARG A 42 -15.02 22.34 3.61
N TRP A 43 -16.21 22.83 3.29
CA TRP A 43 -17.37 22.70 4.17
C TRP A 43 -17.75 21.24 4.36
N PHE A 44 -17.72 20.42 3.29
CA PHE A 44 -18.05 19.00 3.41
C PHE A 44 -17.08 18.27 4.35
N MET A 45 -15.78 18.58 4.27
CA MET A 45 -14.78 18.06 5.20
C MET A 45 -15.10 18.42 6.65
N GLU A 46 -15.39 19.70 6.92
CA GLU A 46 -15.72 20.18 8.26
C GLU A 46 -16.98 19.48 8.82
N GLN A 47 -17.99 19.24 7.98
CA GLN A 47 -19.19 18.50 8.38
C GLN A 47 -18.93 17.00 8.63
N LEU A 48 -18.04 16.36 7.87
CA LEU A 48 -17.63 14.97 8.14
C LEU A 48 -16.87 14.86 9.47
N ASP A 49 -16.02 15.84 9.79
CA ASP A 49 -15.35 15.89 11.08
C ASP A 49 -16.34 16.11 12.24
N GLN A 50 -17.35 16.94 12.06
CA GLN A 50 -18.44 17.09 13.03
C GLN A 50 -19.23 15.78 13.20
N ALA A 51 -19.58 15.11 12.10
CA ALA A 51 -20.25 13.81 12.13
C ALA A 51 -19.41 12.77 12.88
N ARG A 52 -18.10 12.74 12.64
CA ARG A 52 -17.16 11.88 13.38
C ARG A 52 -17.17 12.14 14.87
N LEU A 53 -17.13 13.41 15.30
CA LEU A 53 -17.16 13.79 16.71
C LEU A 53 -18.48 13.34 17.36
N ASN A 54 -19.62 13.54 16.68
CA ASN A 54 -20.94 13.13 17.18
C ASN A 54 -21.10 11.61 17.27
N LEU A 55 -20.47 10.86 16.36
CA LEU A 55 -20.54 9.40 16.31
C LEU A 55 -19.47 8.69 17.17
N GLY A 56 -18.54 9.44 17.77
CA GLY A 56 -17.50 8.88 18.64
C GLY A 56 -16.29 8.29 17.91
N GLY A 57 -16.12 8.54 16.60
CA GLY A 57 -14.91 8.16 15.86
C GLY A 57 -15.13 7.72 14.41
N TRP A 58 -14.02 7.60 13.67
CA TRP A 58 -14.02 7.20 12.25
C TRP A 58 -14.53 5.78 12.01
N SER A 59 -14.34 4.86 12.96
CA SER A 59 -14.82 3.48 12.84
C SER A 59 -16.34 3.39 12.76
N VAL A 60 -17.08 4.29 13.45
CA VAL A 60 -18.54 4.34 13.38
C VAL A 60 -19.01 4.98 12.08
N VAL A 61 -18.30 6.02 11.60
CA VAL A 61 -18.52 6.60 10.27
C VAL A 61 -18.35 5.55 9.17
N ALA A 62 -17.24 4.79 9.20
CA ALA A 62 -16.96 3.72 8.25
C ALA A 62 -18.08 2.67 8.23
N LYS A 63 -18.53 2.22 9.41
CA LYS A 63 -19.64 1.27 9.55
C LYS A 63 -20.94 1.80 8.95
N LYS A 64 -21.30 3.05 9.23
CA LYS A 64 -22.51 3.68 8.65
C LYS A 64 -22.44 3.86 7.14
N LEU A 65 -21.23 3.98 6.58
CA LEU A 65 -20.99 4.09 5.16
C LEU A 65 -20.75 2.74 4.47
N HIS A 66 -20.77 1.62 5.20
CA HIS A 66 -20.44 0.27 4.71
C HIS A 66 -19.11 0.16 3.97
N ILE A 67 -18.10 0.90 4.45
CA ILE A 67 -16.72 0.84 3.93
C ILE A 67 -15.76 0.44 5.05
N ASN A 68 -14.60 -0.11 4.68
CA ASN A 68 -13.54 -0.44 5.62
C ASN A 68 -12.62 0.77 5.91
N ASP A 69 -11.72 0.65 6.88
CA ASP A 69 -10.84 1.75 7.31
C ASP A 69 -9.90 2.24 6.19
N ALA A 70 -9.44 1.33 5.31
CA ALA A 70 -8.59 1.66 4.17
C ALA A 70 -9.35 2.49 3.13
N GLN A 71 -10.58 2.07 2.80
CA GLN A 71 -11.48 2.78 1.89
C GLN A 71 -11.88 4.14 2.44
N LEU A 72 -12.19 4.25 3.74
CA LEU A 72 -12.47 5.53 4.38
C LEU A 72 -11.24 6.45 4.32
N SER A 73 -10.05 5.92 4.59
CA SER A 73 -8.80 6.69 4.51
C SER A 73 -8.55 7.23 3.10
N GLN A 74 -8.79 6.41 2.07
CA GLN A 74 -8.67 6.80 0.67
C GLN A 74 -9.72 7.84 0.27
N PHE A 75 -10.97 7.66 0.70
CA PHE A 75 -12.05 8.63 0.49
C PHE A 75 -11.70 10.01 1.09
N MET A 76 -11.23 10.02 2.35
CA MET A 76 -10.81 11.25 3.03
C MET A 76 -9.58 11.88 2.37
N LEU A 77 -8.65 11.07 1.85
CA LEU A 77 -7.49 11.56 1.10
C LEU A 77 -7.92 12.25 -0.20
N HIS A 78 -8.83 11.65 -0.97
CA HIS A 78 -9.37 12.26 -2.19
C HIS A 78 -10.11 13.57 -1.89
N LEU A 79 -10.89 13.64 -0.81
CA LEU A 79 -11.56 14.87 -0.40
C LEU A 79 -10.57 15.97 0.01
N ARG A 80 -9.53 15.64 0.80
CA ARG A 80 -8.46 16.59 1.13
C ARG A 80 -7.77 17.13 -0.11
N HIS A 81 -7.49 16.25 -1.06
CA HIS A 81 -6.84 16.62 -2.31
C HIS A 81 -7.73 17.56 -3.14
N LEU A 82 -9.03 17.27 -3.25
CA LEU A 82 -10.00 18.18 -3.85
C LEU A 82 -9.99 19.56 -3.17
N GLN A 83 -10.00 19.60 -1.83
CA GLN A 83 -9.97 20.84 -1.07
C GLN A 83 -8.71 21.67 -1.35
N GLN A 84 -7.55 21.03 -1.55
CA GLN A 84 -6.30 21.73 -1.88
C GLN A 84 -6.38 22.46 -3.23
N TYR A 85 -7.05 21.85 -4.21
CA TYR A 85 -7.21 22.43 -5.56
C TYR A 85 -8.43 23.36 -5.69
N VAL A 86 -9.45 23.16 -4.85
CA VAL A 86 -10.70 23.90 -4.85
C VAL A 86 -10.99 24.43 -3.43
N PRO A 87 -10.16 25.36 -2.90
CA PRO A 87 -10.36 25.88 -1.55
C PRO A 87 -11.57 26.81 -1.45
N GLN A 88 -11.78 27.64 -2.48
CA GLN A 88 -12.91 28.54 -2.70
C GLN A 88 -13.10 28.68 -4.21
N TYR A 89 -14.32 28.45 -4.71
CA TYR A 89 -14.62 28.57 -6.14
C TYR A 89 -15.89 29.39 -6.36
N ASP A 90 -15.72 30.52 -7.03
CA ASP A 90 -16.83 31.33 -7.53
C ASP A 90 -17.10 30.93 -8.99
N SER A 91 -18.37 30.70 -9.32
CA SER A 91 -18.78 30.30 -10.67
C SER A 91 -18.33 31.33 -11.72
N GLY A 92 -17.79 30.86 -12.85
CA GLY A 92 -17.25 31.71 -13.91
C GLY A 92 -15.75 32.02 -13.83
N LYS A 93 -15.04 31.56 -12.79
CA LYS A 93 -13.56 31.58 -12.78
C LYS A 93 -12.98 30.52 -13.72
N ASP A 94 -11.82 30.82 -14.30
CA ASP A 94 -11.05 29.87 -15.11
C ASP A 94 -10.73 28.61 -14.31
N VAL A 95 -11.00 27.45 -14.93
CA VAL A 95 -10.78 26.13 -14.33
C VAL A 95 -9.48 25.55 -14.86
N SER A 96 -8.60 25.13 -13.96
CA SER A 96 -7.38 24.40 -14.31
C SER A 96 -7.64 22.91 -14.52
N GLU A 97 -6.81 22.25 -15.32
CA GLU A 97 -6.89 20.81 -15.56
C GLU A 97 -6.73 19.99 -14.26
N ASN A 98 -5.90 20.47 -13.32
CA ASN A 98 -5.72 19.81 -12.01
C ASN A 98 -6.98 19.92 -11.14
N GLN A 99 -7.72 21.02 -11.21
CA GLN A 99 -9.01 21.15 -10.51
C GLN A 99 -10.04 20.17 -11.07
N LEU A 100 -10.14 20.07 -12.40
CA LEU A 100 -11.01 19.09 -13.04
C LEU A 100 -10.63 17.65 -12.67
N LEU A 101 -9.34 17.30 -12.72
CA LEU A 101 -8.85 15.99 -12.31
C LEU A 101 -9.17 15.68 -10.85
N ALA A 102 -8.94 16.61 -9.93
CA ALA A 102 -9.24 16.40 -8.52
C ALA A 102 -10.75 16.20 -8.28
N ALA A 103 -11.60 16.95 -8.99
CA ALA A 103 -13.04 16.82 -8.91
C ALA A 103 -13.53 15.48 -9.48
N LEU A 104 -13.10 15.10 -10.70
CA LEU A 104 -13.44 13.82 -11.32
C LEU A 104 -13.03 12.63 -10.46
N ARG A 105 -11.82 12.67 -9.89
CA ARG A 105 -11.34 11.62 -8.97
C ARG A 105 -12.20 11.50 -7.72
N PHE A 106 -12.63 12.63 -7.15
CA PHE A 106 -13.49 12.59 -5.97
C PHE A 106 -14.90 12.10 -6.33
N VAL A 107 -15.45 12.48 -7.48
CA VAL A 107 -16.72 11.93 -7.99
C VAL A 107 -16.62 10.41 -8.22
N ALA A 108 -15.52 9.91 -8.80
CA ALA A 108 -15.29 8.47 -8.92
C ALA A 108 -15.25 7.77 -7.55
N SER A 109 -14.69 8.42 -6.53
CA SER A 109 -14.74 7.93 -5.14
C SER A 109 -16.17 7.89 -4.58
N LEU A 110 -17.01 8.87 -4.95
CA LEU A 110 -18.44 8.90 -4.60
C LEU A 110 -19.22 7.78 -5.32
N GLU A 111 -18.87 7.43 -6.56
CA GLU A 111 -19.47 6.28 -7.26
C GLU A 111 -19.21 4.98 -6.51
N GLN A 112 -17.95 4.75 -6.11
CA GLN A 112 -17.57 3.57 -5.32
C GLN A 112 -18.29 3.53 -3.97
N LEU A 113 -18.43 4.69 -3.30
CA LEU A 113 -19.18 4.78 -2.05
C LEU A 113 -20.66 4.43 -2.25
N ARG A 114 -21.30 4.95 -3.29
CA ARG A 114 -22.70 4.67 -3.64
C ARG A 114 -22.93 3.19 -3.92
N GLN A 115 -22.00 2.53 -4.61
CA GLN A 115 -22.07 1.08 -4.85
C GLN A 115 -22.04 0.24 -3.56
N ARG A 116 -21.45 0.77 -2.47
CA ARG A 116 -21.32 0.08 -1.18
C ARG A 116 -22.46 0.40 -0.22
N GLN A 117 -23.04 1.59 -0.33
CA GLN A 117 -24.12 2.07 0.52
C GLN A 117 -25.38 2.33 -0.33
N PRO A 118 -26.32 1.36 -0.41
CA PRO A 118 -27.49 1.46 -1.28
C PRO A 118 -28.50 2.54 -0.87
N LEU A 119 -28.36 3.11 0.34
CA LEU A 119 -29.17 4.24 0.77
C LEU A 119 -28.78 5.57 0.10
N LEU A 120 -27.61 5.63 -0.55
CA LEU A 120 -27.18 6.77 -1.34
C LEU A 120 -27.77 6.70 -2.74
N THR A 121 -28.41 7.79 -3.17
CA THR A 121 -29.21 7.86 -4.41
C THR A 121 -28.76 8.94 -5.38
N TYR A 122 -27.79 9.77 -5.00
CA TYR A 122 -27.22 10.80 -5.88
C TYR A 122 -26.75 10.22 -7.22
N GLN A 123 -26.90 11.03 -8.27
CA GLN A 123 -26.45 10.70 -9.62
C GLN A 123 -25.03 11.20 -9.84
N THR A 124 -24.26 10.46 -10.63
CA THR A 124 -22.85 10.77 -10.95
C THR A 124 -22.60 10.91 -12.44
N ASP A 125 -23.62 10.76 -13.27
CA ASP A 125 -23.50 10.82 -14.71
C ASP A 125 -23.13 12.24 -15.16
N ILE A 126 -22.04 12.37 -15.92
CA ILE A 126 -21.52 13.64 -16.46
C ILE A 126 -22.02 13.83 -17.90
N ASP A 127 -22.04 12.75 -18.67
CA ASP A 127 -22.54 12.69 -20.04
C ASP A 127 -23.14 11.31 -20.30
N ALA A 128 -24.06 11.19 -21.25
CA ALA A 128 -24.54 9.88 -21.71
C ALA A 128 -23.36 9.13 -22.33
N GLY A 129 -22.93 8.03 -21.70
CA GLY A 129 -21.79 7.24 -22.15
C GLY A 129 -22.01 6.67 -23.55
N ASN A 130 -21.44 7.32 -24.56
CA ASN A 130 -21.55 6.88 -25.95
C ASN A 130 -20.68 5.64 -26.20
N GLN A 131 -21.14 4.74 -27.07
CA GLN A 131 -20.39 3.54 -27.45
C GLN A 131 -19.00 3.89 -28.00
N ASP A 132 -18.88 4.98 -28.76
CA ASP A 132 -17.62 5.50 -29.26
C ASP A 132 -16.64 5.88 -28.13
N ALA A 133 -17.15 6.43 -27.02
CA ALA A 133 -16.33 6.77 -25.86
C ALA A 133 -15.79 5.52 -25.15
N GLN A 134 -16.58 4.45 -25.09
CA GLN A 134 -16.11 3.15 -24.56
C GLN A 134 -15.02 2.55 -25.43
N ILE A 135 -15.17 2.57 -26.76
CA ILE A 135 -14.16 2.10 -27.71
C ILE A 135 -12.88 2.94 -27.58
N GLN A 136 -13.02 4.26 -27.48
CA GLN A 136 -11.91 5.18 -27.29
C GLN A 136 -11.15 4.91 -25.97
N ALA A 137 -11.87 4.68 -24.87
CA ALA A 137 -11.27 4.35 -23.57
C ALA A 137 -10.47 3.03 -23.63
N ARG A 138 -11.03 2.01 -24.28
CA ARG A 138 -10.32 0.74 -24.55
C ARG A 138 -9.03 0.96 -25.33
N ARG A 139 -9.04 1.86 -26.32
CA ARG A 139 -7.84 2.24 -27.09
C ARG A 139 -6.82 2.98 -26.24
N GLN A 140 -7.27 3.94 -25.42
CA GLN A 140 -6.41 4.72 -24.53
C GLN A 140 -5.68 3.84 -23.50
N LEU A 141 -6.39 2.94 -22.82
CA LEU A 141 -5.79 2.02 -21.85
C LEU A 141 -4.80 1.06 -22.49
N ARG A 142 -5.14 0.50 -23.67
CA ARG A 142 -4.20 -0.31 -24.47
C ARG A 142 -2.96 0.49 -24.83
N ALA A 143 -3.11 1.72 -25.31
CA ALA A 143 -1.99 2.58 -25.69
C ALA A 143 -1.10 2.93 -24.50
N ILE A 144 -1.66 3.15 -23.30
CA ILE A 144 -0.89 3.31 -22.06
C ILE A 144 -0.08 2.04 -21.77
N GLU A 145 -0.70 0.86 -21.78
CA GLU A 145 0.00 -0.40 -21.51
C GLU A 145 1.15 -0.65 -22.50
N LEU A 146 0.90 -0.44 -23.80
CA LEU A 146 1.94 -0.57 -24.83
C LEU A 146 3.05 0.46 -24.69
N THR A 147 2.71 1.68 -24.27
CA THR A 147 3.71 2.72 -23.97
C THR A 147 4.59 2.30 -22.79
N LEU A 148 4.02 1.75 -21.71
CA LEU A 148 4.79 1.24 -20.57
C LEU A 148 5.72 0.10 -21.01
N LYS A 149 5.20 -0.89 -21.74
CA LYS A 149 6.01 -1.99 -22.29
C LYS A 149 7.16 -1.47 -23.16
N ALA A 150 6.89 -0.52 -24.04
CA ALA A 150 7.90 0.06 -24.90
C ALA A 150 8.97 0.85 -24.11
N LEU A 151 8.57 1.59 -23.06
CA LEU A 151 9.49 2.31 -22.17
C LEU A 151 10.42 1.35 -21.44
N ILE A 152 9.88 0.25 -20.93
CA ILE A 152 10.64 -0.82 -20.29
C ILE A 152 11.61 -1.45 -21.30
N SER A 153 11.14 -1.85 -22.49
CA SER A 153 11.99 -2.45 -23.52
C SER A 153 13.10 -1.51 -24.03
N GLN A 154 12.89 -0.19 -24.02
CA GLN A 154 13.94 0.77 -24.38
C GLN A 154 15.04 0.85 -23.31
N VAL A 155 14.68 0.71 -22.02
CA VAL A 155 15.63 0.74 -20.90
C VAL A 155 16.40 -0.59 -20.79
N TRP A 156 15.73 -1.71 -21.03
CA TRP A 156 16.31 -3.05 -21.04
C TRP A 156 16.17 -3.71 -22.41
N PRO A 157 16.99 -3.32 -23.40
CA PRO A 157 16.91 -3.89 -24.75
C PRO A 157 17.38 -5.36 -24.81
N ASP A 158 18.23 -5.77 -23.87
CA ASP A 158 18.70 -7.15 -23.73
C ASP A 158 17.77 -7.94 -22.79
N ARG A 159 17.17 -9.01 -23.34
CA ARG A 159 16.27 -9.92 -22.60
C ARG A 159 16.95 -10.56 -21.40
N HIS A 160 18.24 -10.88 -21.48
CA HIS A 160 18.95 -11.49 -20.35
C HIS A 160 19.14 -10.50 -19.20
N GLN A 161 19.39 -9.23 -19.50
CA GLN A 161 19.48 -8.17 -18.50
C GLN A 161 18.12 -7.89 -17.87
N LEU A 162 17.06 -7.81 -18.68
CA LEU A 162 15.70 -7.66 -18.19
C LEU A 162 15.32 -8.82 -17.26
N ASN A 163 15.53 -10.07 -17.68
CA ASN A 163 15.23 -11.24 -16.86
C ASN A 163 16.06 -11.27 -15.56
N SER A 164 17.32 -10.83 -15.61
CA SER A 164 18.15 -10.71 -14.41
C SER A 164 17.62 -9.66 -13.44
N TYR A 165 17.19 -8.50 -13.95
CA TYR A 165 16.53 -7.45 -13.18
C TYR A 165 15.22 -7.96 -12.55
N LEU A 166 14.35 -8.57 -13.36
CA LEU A 166 13.09 -9.14 -12.91
C LEU A 166 13.29 -10.20 -11.83
N LYS A 167 14.26 -11.10 -12.01
CA LYS A 167 14.60 -12.12 -11.01
C LYS A 167 15.06 -11.50 -9.68
N LEU A 168 15.88 -10.45 -9.74
CA LEU A 168 16.42 -9.79 -8.55
C LEU A 168 15.34 -9.01 -7.79
N HIS A 169 14.47 -8.30 -8.51
CA HIS A 169 13.54 -7.34 -7.92
C HIS A 169 12.16 -7.95 -7.61
N PHE A 170 11.66 -8.85 -8.45
CA PHE A 170 10.33 -9.48 -8.28
C PHE A 170 10.41 -10.95 -7.86
N GLY A 171 11.60 -11.55 -7.93
CA GLY A 171 11.85 -12.93 -7.53
C GLY A 171 11.77 -13.94 -8.68
N ALA A 172 12.48 -15.05 -8.50
CA ALA A 172 12.57 -16.12 -9.50
C ALA A 172 11.23 -16.81 -9.77
N ASP A 173 10.32 -16.84 -8.81
CA ASP A 173 9.00 -17.48 -8.95
C ASP A 173 8.08 -16.68 -9.87
N ARG A 174 8.03 -15.36 -9.70
CA ARG A 174 7.26 -14.47 -10.59
C ARG A 174 7.83 -14.49 -12.01
N LEU A 175 9.16 -14.41 -12.16
CA LEU A 175 9.79 -14.52 -13.47
C LEU A 175 9.45 -15.83 -14.18
N ARG A 176 9.52 -16.97 -13.48
CA ARG A 176 9.15 -18.27 -14.06
C ARG A 176 7.69 -18.30 -14.49
N ARG A 177 6.78 -17.69 -13.72
CA ARG A 177 5.36 -17.57 -14.07
C ARG A 177 5.17 -16.75 -15.34
N TRP A 178 5.78 -15.56 -15.43
CA TRP A 178 5.66 -14.71 -16.61
C TRP A 178 6.22 -15.40 -17.85
N LEU A 179 7.39 -16.03 -17.76
CA LEU A 179 7.99 -16.76 -18.90
C LEU A 179 7.15 -17.96 -19.34
N LYS A 180 6.42 -18.60 -18.42
CA LYS A 180 5.51 -19.71 -18.75
C LYS A 180 4.24 -19.23 -19.45
N LEU A 181 3.72 -18.07 -19.06
CA LEU A 181 2.51 -17.46 -19.61
C LEU A 181 2.77 -16.60 -20.84
N SER A 182 4.03 -16.22 -21.09
CA SER A 182 4.40 -15.39 -22.23
C SER A 182 4.47 -16.18 -23.53
N GLU A 183 4.03 -15.56 -24.62
CA GLU A 183 4.37 -16.01 -25.96
C GLU A 183 5.81 -15.60 -26.29
N GLY A 184 6.63 -16.52 -26.81
CA GLY A 184 7.98 -16.20 -27.28
C GLY A 184 9.01 -15.84 -26.19
N GLN A 185 8.77 -16.26 -24.94
CA GLN A 185 9.63 -15.96 -23.76
C GLN A 185 9.80 -14.46 -23.47
N ASP A 186 8.85 -13.63 -23.86
CA ASP A 186 8.82 -12.21 -23.47
C ASP A 186 8.07 -12.02 -22.15
N ALA A 187 8.81 -11.89 -21.04
CA ALA A 187 8.24 -11.73 -19.72
C ALA A 187 7.23 -10.56 -19.63
N LEU A 188 7.47 -9.45 -20.34
CA LEU A 188 6.61 -8.26 -20.28
C LEU A 188 5.20 -8.54 -20.82
N SER A 189 5.07 -9.46 -21.77
CA SER A 189 3.79 -9.82 -22.39
C SER A 189 2.80 -10.50 -21.43
N ALA A 190 3.32 -11.05 -20.32
CA ALA A 190 2.58 -11.78 -19.30
C ALA A 190 2.56 -11.09 -17.93
N MET A 191 3.23 -9.95 -17.78
CA MET A 191 3.15 -9.13 -16.56
C MET A 191 1.79 -8.46 -16.44
N LEU A 192 1.32 -8.31 -15.20
CA LEU A 192 0.12 -7.54 -14.91
C LEU A 192 0.36 -6.04 -15.18
N PHE A 193 -0.72 -5.28 -15.34
CA PHE A 193 -0.61 -3.84 -15.59
C PHE A 193 0.05 -3.13 -14.40
N SER A 194 -0.31 -3.47 -13.16
CA SER A 194 0.31 -2.95 -11.95
C SER A 194 1.82 -3.23 -11.89
N GLU A 195 2.26 -4.39 -12.35
CA GLU A 195 3.67 -4.79 -12.35
C GLU A 195 4.47 -4.00 -13.39
N LEU A 196 3.90 -3.78 -14.59
CA LEU A 196 4.48 -2.91 -15.61
C LEU A 196 4.54 -1.46 -15.14
N ALA A 197 3.45 -0.96 -14.55
CA ALA A 197 3.39 0.39 -14.01
C ALA A 197 4.45 0.59 -12.91
N LEU A 198 4.56 -0.37 -11.96
CA LEU A 198 5.53 -0.35 -10.88
C LEU A 198 6.97 -0.31 -11.38
N MET A 199 7.31 -1.03 -12.47
CA MET A 199 8.64 -0.94 -13.07
C MET A 199 9.00 0.47 -13.53
N VAL A 200 8.01 1.23 -14.00
CA VAL A 200 8.20 2.61 -14.46
C VAL A 200 8.21 3.60 -13.30
N VAL A 201 7.31 3.47 -12.32
CA VAL A 201 7.15 4.45 -11.22
C VAL A 201 7.95 4.12 -9.95
N ASP A 202 8.64 2.98 -9.91
CA ASP A 202 9.59 2.66 -8.84
C ASP A 202 10.56 3.82 -8.64
N LYS A 203 10.71 4.26 -7.39
CA LYS A 203 11.47 5.47 -7.06
C LYS A 203 12.89 5.48 -7.66
N LYS A 204 13.60 4.35 -7.64
CA LYS A 204 14.98 4.26 -8.13
C LYS A 204 15.01 4.17 -9.66
N SER A 205 14.19 3.29 -10.23
CA SER A 205 14.12 3.10 -11.68
C SER A 205 13.59 4.34 -12.39
N PHE A 206 12.58 5.02 -11.83
CA PHE A 206 12.07 6.28 -12.35
C PHE A 206 13.14 7.34 -12.41
N ALA A 207 13.81 7.63 -11.28
CA ALA A 207 14.85 8.66 -11.24
C ALA A 207 15.97 8.38 -12.24
N ARG A 208 16.41 7.12 -12.33
CA ARG A 208 17.55 6.69 -13.15
C ARG A 208 17.24 6.62 -14.65
N HIS A 209 16.05 6.16 -15.02
CA HIS A 209 15.76 5.77 -16.41
C HIS A 209 14.60 6.53 -17.03
N TYR A 210 13.56 6.85 -16.27
CA TYR A 210 12.30 7.38 -16.84
C TYR A 210 12.10 8.87 -16.65
N SER A 211 12.75 9.48 -15.65
CA SER A 211 12.62 10.91 -15.34
C SER A 211 12.83 11.76 -16.59
N ALA A 212 13.83 11.41 -17.41
CA ALA A 212 14.14 12.08 -18.65
C ALA A 212 13.03 12.04 -19.69
N PHE A 213 12.10 11.07 -19.67
CA PHE A 213 10.95 11.02 -20.59
C PHE A 213 9.79 11.88 -20.10
N PHE A 214 9.67 12.07 -18.79
CA PHE A 214 8.59 12.82 -18.15
C PHE A 214 8.96 14.27 -17.76
N LYS A 215 10.03 14.82 -18.35
CA LYS A 215 10.41 16.25 -18.21
C LYS A 215 9.50 17.16 -19.04
N ASP A 216 8.23 17.28 -18.67
CA ASP A 216 7.33 18.32 -19.20
C ASP A 216 6.75 19.12 -18.03
N ALA A 217 7.10 20.41 -17.93
CA ALA A 217 6.64 21.28 -16.85
C ALA A 217 5.11 21.51 -16.86
N SER A 218 4.43 21.17 -17.96
CA SER A 218 2.99 21.38 -18.14
C SER A 218 2.14 20.12 -17.95
N ALA A 219 2.75 18.96 -17.73
CA ALA A 219 2.05 17.69 -17.56
C ALA A 219 2.46 17.00 -16.26
N LEU A 220 1.60 16.14 -15.71
CA LEU A 220 1.83 15.42 -14.46
C LEU A 220 2.03 16.36 -13.24
N THR A 221 1.32 17.49 -13.23
CA THR A 221 1.47 18.57 -12.23
C THR A 221 0.49 18.50 -11.06
N LEU A 222 -0.31 17.42 -10.99
CA LEU A 222 -1.27 17.19 -9.90
C LEU A 222 -0.60 16.98 -8.53
N PHE A 223 0.67 16.61 -8.51
CA PHE A 223 1.52 16.67 -7.33
C PHE A 223 2.84 17.33 -7.67
N VAL A 224 3.57 17.75 -6.63
CA VAL A 224 4.90 18.37 -6.76
C VAL A 224 5.88 17.43 -7.48
N GLU A 225 5.82 16.13 -7.18
CA GLU A 225 6.63 15.12 -7.86
C GLU A 225 5.86 14.49 -9.04
N PRO A 226 6.32 14.65 -10.30
CA PRO A 226 5.66 14.06 -11.47
C PRO A 226 5.50 12.55 -11.41
N ARG A 227 6.43 11.87 -10.73
CA ARG A 227 6.37 10.42 -10.47
C ARG A 227 5.13 10.05 -9.66
N THR A 228 4.81 10.83 -8.64
CA THR A 228 3.66 10.60 -7.76
C THR A 228 2.36 10.80 -8.54
N THR A 229 2.28 11.85 -9.36
CA THR A 229 1.17 12.05 -10.29
C THR A 229 1.02 10.89 -11.26
N LEU A 230 2.12 10.44 -11.87
CA LEU A 230 2.11 9.32 -12.81
C LEU A 230 1.64 8.02 -12.14
N ARG A 231 2.15 7.70 -10.95
CA ARG A 231 1.72 6.51 -10.18
C ARG A 231 0.23 6.56 -9.90
N MET A 232 -0.27 7.71 -9.47
CA MET A 232 -1.67 7.93 -9.15
C MET A 232 -2.58 7.78 -10.38
N PHE A 233 -2.16 8.29 -11.54
CA PHE A 233 -2.91 8.10 -12.79
C PHE A 233 -2.88 6.65 -13.29
N LEU A 234 -1.74 5.97 -13.17
CA LEU A 234 -1.64 4.56 -13.53
C LEU A 234 -2.50 3.69 -12.61
N GLU A 235 -2.66 4.06 -11.34
CA GLU A 235 -3.55 3.35 -10.42
C GLU A 235 -5.02 3.48 -10.84
N ASP A 236 -5.46 4.67 -11.24
CA ASP A 236 -6.81 4.86 -11.79
C ASP A 236 -6.99 4.08 -13.11
N CYS A 237 -5.98 4.11 -13.99
CA CYS A 237 -5.99 3.34 -15.24
C CYS A 237 -6.09 1.83 -14.97
N ARG A 238 -5.42 1.32 -13.94
CA ARG A 238 -5.51 -0.08 -13.49
C ARG A 238 -6.94 -0.41 -13.07
N GLN A 239 -7.58 0.44 -12.27
CA GLN A 239 -8.96 0.24 -11.83
C GLN A 239 -9.94 0.23 -13.01
N ALA A 240 -9.81 1.18 -13.94
CA ALA A 240 -10.62 1.21 -15.16
C ALA A 240 -10.40 -0.04 -16.03
N ARG A 241 -9.14 -0.45 -16.23
CA ARG A 241 -8.77 -1.67 -16.97
C ARG A 241 -9.41 -2.91 -16.36
N ASN A 242 -9.41 -3.04 -15.03
CA ASN A 242 -10.02 -4.16 -14.34
C ASN A 242 -11.54 -4.22 -14.55
N GLY A 243 -12.22 -3.07 -14.56
CA GLY A 243 -13.64 -2.98 -14.91
C GLY A 243 -13.92 -3.54 -16.31
N ILE A 244 -13.11 -3.13 -17.31
CA ILE A 244 -13.25 -3.62 -18.70
C ILE A 244 -13.00 -5.13 -18.79
N ILE A 245 -12.00 -5.67 -18.08
CA ILE A 245 -11.72 -7.11 -18.04
C ILE A 245 -12.87 -7.88 -17.42
N ALA A 246 -13.50 -7.33 -16.37
CA ALA A 246 -14.69 -7.89 -15.75
C ALA A 246 -15.97 -7.76 -16.61
N GLY A 247 -15.87 -7.19 -17.83
CA GLY A 247 -17.00 -6.99 -18.74
C GLY A 247 -17.92 -5.82 -18.34
N GLN A 248 -17.47 -4.96 -17.42
CA GLN A 248 -18.24 -3.80 -16.99
C GLN A 248 -17.91 -2.58 -17.86
N PRO A 249 -18.91 -1.82 -18.33
CA PRO A 249 -18.66 -0.54 -19.00
C PRO A 249 -18.11 0.47 -18.00
N LEU A 250 -17.26 1.38 -18.48
CA LEU A 250 -16.78 2.49 -17.65
C LEU A 250 -17.90 3.52 -17.44
N SER A 251 -17.98 4.09 -16.24
CA SER A 251 -18.89 5.23 -15.99
C SER A 251 -18.46 6.46 -16.79
N SER A 252 -19.37 7.41 -17.01
CA SER A 252 -19.02 8.67 -17.68
C SER A 252 -17.88 9.41 -16.97
N VAL A 253 -17.85 9.34 -15.63
CA VAL A 253 -16.79 9.93 -14.80
C VAL A 253 -15.45 9.27 -15.09
N GLN A 254 -15.43 7.93 -15.13
CA GLN A 254 -14.22 7.16 -15.45
C GLN A 254 -13.74 7.45 -16.88
N LEU A 255 -14.64 7.60 -17.85
CA LEU A 255 -14.30 7.98 -19.22
C LEU A 255 -13.64 9.36 -19.29
N SER A 256 -14.24 10.38 -18.66
CA SER A 256 -13.69 11.74 -18.63
C SER A 256 -12.36 11.81 -17.87
N LEU A 257 -12.24 11.06 -16.76
CA LEU A 257 -11.02 10.97 -15.96
C LEU A 257 -9.89 10.33 -16.77
N LEU A 258 -10.16 9.21 -17.42
CA LEU A 258 -9.20 8.51 -18.27
C LEU A 258 -8.73 9.41 -19.42
N ASP A 259 -9.62 10.16 -20.07
CA ASP A 259 -9.22 11.05 -21.16
C ASP A 259 -8.22 12.14 -20.69
N CYS A 260 -8.47 12.75 -19.53
CA CYS A 260 -7.54 13.72 -18.94
C CYS A 260 -6.19 13.07 -18.60
N GLN A 261 -6.20 11.91 -17.95
CA GLN A 261 -4.99 11.18 -17.56
C GLN A 261 -4.19 10.70 -18.76
N PHE A 262 -4.86 10.14 -19.76
CA PHE A 262 -4.25 9.69 -21.00
C PHE A 262 -3.49 10.82 -21.68
N ARG A 263 -4.11 12.00 -21.80
CA ARG A 263 -3.47 13.18 -22.39
C ARG A 263 -2.22 13.59 -21.61
N GLN A 264 -2.26 13.62 -20.28
CA GLN A 264 -1.08 14.00 -19.50
C GLN A 264 0.05 12.96 -19.58
N ILE A 265 -0.26 11.67 -19.46
CA ILE A 265 0.74 10.60 -19.53
C ILE A 265 1.41 10.59 -20.91
N THR A 266 0.60 10.57 -21.97
CA THR A 266 1.13 10.42 -23.34
C THR A 266 1.77 11.69 -23.86
N ARG A 267 1.31 12.89 -23.47
CA ARG A 267 1.93 14.17 -23.89
C ARG A 267 3.38 14.25 -23.46
N SER A 268 3.72 13.87 -22.22
CA SER A 268 5.10 13.90 -21.74
C SER A 268 6.01 12.99 -22.59
N VAL A 269 5.55 11.76 -22.87
CA VAL A 269 6.31 10.79 -23.67
C VAL A 269 6.36 11.20 -25.15
N GLN A 270 5.27 11.74 -25.70
CA GLN A 270 5.20 12.25 -27.06
C GLN A 270 6.17 13.43 -27.26
N ARG A 271 6.26 14.33 -26.28
CA ARG A 271 7.24 15.42 -26.27
C ARG A 271 8.66 14.86 -26.24
N ALA A 272 8.92 13.85 -25.42
CA ALA A 272 10.20 13.16 -25.39
C ALA A 272 10.56 12.53 -26.74
N PHE A 273 9.59 11.98 -27.46
CA PHE A 273 9.77 11.43 -28.80
C PHE A 273 10.12 12.52 -29.81
N ASN A 274 9.35 13.61 -29.81
CA ASN A 274 9.57 14.76 -30.71
C ASN A 274 10.95 15.38 -30.48
N GLU A 275 11.41 15.42 -29.22
CA GLU A 275 12.74 15.90 -28.83
C GLU A 275 13.84 14.82 -28.97
N LYS A 276 13.53 13.64 -29.53
CA LYS A 276 14.44 12.50 -29.73
C LYS A 276 15.09 11.95 -28.44
N ARG A 277 14.51 12.24 -27.27
CA ARG A 277 14.89 11.64 -25.98
C ARG A 277 14.45 10.17 -25.87
N THR A 278 13.40 9.79 -26.59
CA THR A 278 12.92 8.41 -26.71
C THR A 278 12.58 8.08 -28.15
N ARG A 279 12.57 6.79 -28.50
CA ARG A 279 12.11 6.28 -29.80
C ARG A 279 10.63 5.89 -29.80
N ILE A 280 9.97 6.01 -28.64
CA ILE A 280 8.62 5.51 -28.41
C ILE A 280 7.63 6.60 -28.80
N ASN A 281 6.69 6.28 -29.69
CA ASN A 281 5.65 7.19 -30.13
C ASN A 281 4.28 6.74 -29.59
N PRO A 282 3.78 7.30 -28.47
CA PRO A 282 2.50 6.89 -27.90
C PRO A 282 1.33 7.03 -28.89
N ALA A 283 1.37 8.05 -29.76
CA ALA A 283 0.31 8.27 -30.74
C ALA A 283 0.16 7.12 -31.75
N SER A 284 1.24 6.37 -32.05
CA SER A 284 1.14 5.23 -32.97
C SER A 284 0.37 4.05 -32.36
N PHE A 285 0.29 3.94 -31.03
CA PHE A 285 -0.49 2.90 -30.37
C PHE A 285 -1.99 3.20 -30.36
N MET A 286 -2.39 4.46 -30.56
CA MET A 286 -3.79 4.86 -30.70
C MET A 286 -4.34 4.59 -32.10
N ALA A 287 -3.49 4.66 -33.12
CA ALA A 287 -3.85 4.40 -34.52
C ALA A 287 -3.91 2.88 -34.80
N SER A 288 -4.89 2.18 -34.21
CA SER A 288 -5.10 0.74 -34.40
C SER A 288 -6.56 0.45 -34.77
N ASP A 289 -6.75 -0.52 -35.65
CA ASP A 289 -8.08 -1.00 -36.03
C ASP A 289 -8.82 -1.61 -34.84
N GLU A 290 -10.14 -1.55 -34.86
CA GLU A 290 -10.99 -2.05 -33.78
C GLU A 290 -10.79 -3.55 -33.52
N GLY A 291 -10.62 -4.36 -34.56
CA GLY A 291 -10.32 -5.80 -34.40
C GLY A 291 -9.02 -6.08 -33.66
N VAL A 292 -8.00 -5.23 -33.80
CA VAL A 292 -6.73 -5.35 -33.05
C VAL A 292 -6.94 -5.00 -31.57
N VAL A 293 -7.80 -4.03 -31.29
CA VAL A 293 -8.15 -3.62 -29.93
C VAL A 293 -8.95 -4.72 -29.23
N GLU A 294 -9.95 -5.29 -29.89
CA GLU A 294 -10.76 -6.37 -29.32
C GLU A 294 -9.92 -7.62 -29.05
N LYS A 295 -9.07 -8.04 -29.99
CA LYS A 295 -8.15 -9.17 -29.78
C LYS A 295 -7.23 -8.93 -28.57
N PHE A 296 -6.70 -7.72 -28.41
CA PHE A 296 -5.89 -7.36 -27.25
C PHE A 296 -6.65 -7.56 -25.93
N TRP A 297 -7.92 -7.15 -25.88
CA TRP A 297 -8.74 -7.31 -24.68
C TRP A 297 -9.19 -8.76 -24.43
N GLU A 298 -9.37 -9.56 -25.47
CA GLU A 298 -9.58 -11.01 -25.34
C GLU A 298 -8.38 -11.69 -24.69
N GLU A 299 -7.17 -11.44 -25.21
CA GLU A 299 -5.93 -11.95 -24.63
C GLU A 299 -5.73 -11.44 -23.19
N ALA A 300 -6.06 -10.17 -22.92
CA ALA A 300 -5.95 -9.59 -21.59
C ALA A 300 -6.87 -10.28 -20.58
N ARG A 301 -8.11 -10.63 -20.97
CA ARG A 301 -9.06 -11.36 -20.12
C ARG A 301 -8.58 -12.78 -19.82
N GLU A 302 -8.07 -13.49 -20.81
CA GLU A 302 -7.52 -14.84 -20.62
C GLU A 302 -6.33 -14.82 -19.65
N LYS A 303 -5.40 -13.88 -19.84
CA LYS A 303 -4.24 -13.72 -18.97
C LYS A 303 -4.63 -13.34 -17.55
N ASP A 304 -5.60 -12.44 -17.37
CA ASP A 304 -6.09 -12.03 -16.06
C ASP A 304 -6.68 -13.22 -15.27
N ALA A 305 -7.47 -14.05 -15.95
CA ALA A 305 -8.04 -15.28 -15.38
C ALA A 305 -6.94 -16.27 -14.94
N LEU A 306 -5.86 -16.41 -15.72
CA LEU A 306 -4.73 -17.29 -15.38
C LEU A 306 -3.85 -16.73 -14.25
N ALA A 307 -3.75 -15.40 -14.13
CA ALA A 307 -2.92 -14.74 -13.14
C ALA A 307 -3.61 -14.53 -11.78
N GLY A 308 -4.94 -14.66 -11.72
CA GLY A 308 -5.76 -14.44 -10.52
C GLY A 308 -6.18 -12.98 -10.31
N GLY A 309 -6.16 -12.19 -11.39
CA GLY A 309 -6.55 -10.78 -11.37
C GLY A 309 -5.44 -9.81 -10.96
N ASP A 310 -5.48 -8.60 -11.52
CA ASP A 310 -4.61 -7.49 -11.13
C ASP A 310 -5.18 -6.71 -9.93
N ASN A 311 -5.18 -7.30 -8.74
CA ASN A 311 -5.83 -6.71 -7.55
C ASN A 311 -4.90 -5.89 -6.64
N GLN A 312 -3.59 -5.90 -6.91
CA GLN A 312 -2.61 -5.20 -6.07
C GLN A 312 -2.49 -3.73 -6.50
N GLU A 313 -2.56 -2.82 -5.53
CA GLU A 313 -2.28 -1.40 -5.76
C GLU A 313 -0.83 -1.20 -6.20
N ILE A 314 -0.60 -0.18 -7.02
CA ILE A 314 0.75 0.17 -7.46
C ILE A 314 1.53 0.80 -6.30
N GLY A 315 2.48 0.03 -5.77
CA GLY A 315 3.38 0.45 -4.69
C GLY A 315 4.32 1.61 -5.06
N GLU A 316 4.96 2.20 -4.04
CA GLU A 316 5.94 3.28 -4.20
C GLU A 316 7.31 2.79 -4.69
N SER A 317 7.64 1.52 -4.44
CA SER A 317 8.91 0.91 -4.82
C SER A 317 8.72 -0.60 -4.97
N ILE A 318 9.58 -1.22 -5.77
CA ILE A 318 9.61 -2.68 -5.89
C ILE A 318 10.21 -3.24 -4.60
N GLU A 319 9.37 -3.90 -3.81
CA GLU A 319 9.81 -4.63 -2.62
C GLU A 319 10.55 -5.89 -3.06
N PRO A 320 11.85 -6.04 -2.77
CA PRO A 320 12.54 -7.26 -3.11
C PRO A 320 11.87 -8.42 -2.39
N PRO A 321 11.76 -9.60 -3.04
CA PRO A 321 11.19 -10.78 -2.39
C PRO A 321 11.98 -11.00 -1.09
N HIS A 322 11.26 -11.03 0.04
CA HIS A 322 11.89 -11.37 1.30
C HIS A 322 12.63 -12.69 1.07
N LYS A 323 13.95 -12.70 1.28
CA LYS A 323 14.71 -13.95 1.33
C LYS A 323 13.94 -14.79 2.34
N ARG A 324 13.32 -15.89 1.90
CA ARG A 324 12.76 -16.92 2.78
C ARG A 324 13.71 -17.01 3.96
N GLN A 325 13.25 -16.65 5.16
CA GLN A 325 14.02 -16.90 6.37
C GLN A 325 14.52 -18.34 6.22
N GLN A 326 15.85 -18.51 6.22
CA GLN A 326 16.42 -19.85 6.24
C GLN A 326 15.71 -20.57 7.38
N ARG A 327 14.97 -21.63 7.04
CA ARG A 327 14.24 -22.46 8.02
C ARG A 327 15.13 -22.63 9.24
N THR A 328 14.69 -22.11 10.38
CA THR A 328 15.42 -22.21 11.63
C THR A 328 15.57 -23.69 11.98
N ALA A 329 16.70 -24.05 12.58
CA ALA A 329 17.03 -25.44 12.94
C ALA A 329 15.92 -26.12 13.77
N GLU A 330 15.12 -25.33 14.49
CA GLU A 330 13.97 -25.77 15.28
C GLU A 330 12.86 -26.43 14.45
N GLU A 331 12.58 -25.98 13.21
CA GLU A 331 11.61 -26.67 12.33
C GLU A 331 12.11 -28.04 11.86
N ARG A 332 13.44 -28.23 11.77
CA ARG A 332 14.04 -29.54 11.49
C ARG A 332 13.99 -30.45 12.72
N GLU A 333 14.18 -29.91 13.91
CA GLU A 333 14.12 -30.68 15.16
C GLU A 333 12.69 -31.10 15.52
N GLN A 334 11.67 -30.29 15.21
CA GLN A 334 10.28 -30.69 15.41
C GLN A 334 9.87 -31.89 14.54
N LEU A 335 10.37 -31.99 13.30
CA LEU A 335 10.15 -33.16 12.45
C LEU A 335 10.88 -34.41 12.95
N ILE A 336 12.06 -34.25 13.56
CA ILE A 336 12.80 -35.37 14.17
C ILE A 336 12.11 -35.82 15.47
N SER A 337 11.58 -34.87 16.26
CA SER A 337 10.83 -35.18 17.48
C SER A 337 9.51 -35.90 17.17
N GLY A 338 8.81 -35.54 16.10
CA GLY A 338 7.57 -36.22 15.67
C GLY A 338 7.79 -37.68 15.27
N VAL A 339 8.93 -37.98 14.62
CA VAL A 339 9.33 -39.36 14.29
C VAL A 339 9.76 -40.13 15.54
N LEU A 340 10.44 -39.48 16.49
CA LEU A 340 10.87 -40.11 17.74
C LEU A 340 9.69 -40.46 18.66
N TRP A 341 8.70 -39.56 18.79
CA TRP A 341 7.47 -39.83 19.55
C TRP A 341 6.58 -40.87 18.88
N GLY A 342 6.59 -40.94 17.54
CA GLY A 342 5.96 -42.04 16.79
C GLY A 342 6.57 -43.41 17.10
N ALA A 343 7.89 -43.48 17.25
CA ALA A 343 8.60 -44.72 17.62
C ALA A 343 8.42 -45.11 19.09
N VAL A 344 8.34 -44.14 20.01
CA VAL A 344 8.04 -44.42 21.43
C VAL A 344 6.59 -44.89 21.59
N GLY A 345 5.64 -44.29 20.86
CA GLY A 345 4.23 -44.70 20.87
C GLY A 345 4.02 -46.14 20.40
N THR A 346 4.73 -46.59 19.36
CA THR A 346 4.66 -47.98 18.88
C THR A 346 5.31 -48.97 19.84
N MET A 347 6.41 -48.59 20.51
CA MET A 347 7.06 -49.40 21.54
C MET A 347 6.16 -49.62 22.77
N VAL A 348 5.49 -48.58 23.27
CA VAL A 348 4.56 -48.72 24.41
C VAL A 348 3.37 -49.63 24.04
N LEU A 349 2.84 -49.51 22.82
CA LEU A 349 1.76 -50.38 22.36
C LEU A 349 2.21 -51.84 22.26
N ALA A 350 3.43 -52.10 21.78
CA ALA A 350 4.00 -53.44 21.72
C ALA A 350 4.25 -54.04 23.12
N ILE A 351 4.69 -53.23 24.10
CA ILE A 351 4.87 -53.68 25.49
C ILE A 351 3.51 -53.98 26.14
N LEU A 352 2.46 -53.20 25.87
CA LEU A 352 1.12 -53.47 26.39
C LEU A 352 0.51 -54.74 25.78
N VAL A 353 0.71 -54.97 24.48
CA VAL A 353 0.31 -56.21 23.80
C VAL A 353 1.10 -57.41 24.32
N GLY A 354 2.40 -57.25 24.57
CA GLY A 354 3.26 -58.27 25.18
C GLY A 354 2.91 -58.58 26.65
N ALA A 355 2.57 -57.57 27.43
CA ALA A 355 2.14 -57.72 28.83
C ALA A 355 0.79 -58.44 28.95
N PHE A 356 -0.12 -58.22 27.99
CA PHE A 356 -1.37 -58.97 27.90
C PHE A 356 -1.13 -60.46 27.55
N TRP A 357 -0.08 -60.77 26.79
CA TRP A 357 0.29 -62.14 26.43
C TRP A 357 1.02 -62.90 27.55
N LEU A 358 1.69 -62.19 28.47
CA LEU A 358 2.36 -62.80 29.62
C LEU A 358 1.41 -63.11 30.79
N PHE A 359 0.21 -62.52 30.82
CA PHE A 359 -0.82 -62.82 31.83
C PHE A 359 -1.62 -64.11 31.55
N SER A 360 -1.41 -64.76 30.40
CA SER A 360 -2.12 -65.98 29.99
C SER A 360 -1.27 -67.27 30.01
N SER A 361 -0.03 -67.20 30.50
CA SER A 361 0.90 -68.35 30.53
C SER A 361 1.32 -68.74 31.96
N PRO A 362 1.35 -70.04 32.33
CA PRO A 362 1.77 -70.50 33.66
C PRO A 362 3.29 -70.39 33.86
N PRO A 363 3.79 -70.31 35.10
CA PRO A 363 5.16 -69.87 35.38
C PRO A 363 6.16 -71.03 35.24
N PRO A 364 7.36 -70.78 34.69
CA PRO A 364 8.52 -71.60 34.97
C PRO A 364 9.55 -70.92 35.89
N SER A 365 10.28 -71.79 36.57
CA SER A 365 11.25 -71.61 37.65
C SER A 365 12.39 -70.60 37.43
N ALA A 366 12.89 -70.12 38.57
CA ALA A 366 13.99 -69.17 38.74
C ALA A 366 15.39 -69.70 38.39
N ALA A 367 16.26 -68.79 37.92
CA ALA A 367 17.66 -68.49 38.35
C ALA A 367 18.53 -67.98 37.17
N PRO A 368 19.66 -67.29 37.39
CA PRO A 368 19.94 -66.19 38.31
C PRO A 368 20.36 -64.90 37.57
N VAL A 369 20.42 -63.79 38.31
CA VAL A 369 20.85 -62.45 37.85
C VAL A 369 22.35 -62.26 38.09
N GLN A 370 23.07 -61.76 37.09
CA GLN A 370 24.29 -60.94 37.20
C GLN A 370 24.11 -59.78 36.20
N ARG A 371 23.64 -58.61 36.64
CA ARG A 371 24.41 -57.40 37.00
C ARG A 371 25.57 -57.09 36.05
N ASP A 372 25.44 -56.00 35.31
CA ASP A 372 26.46 -54.95 35.33
C ASP A 372 25.81 -53.58 35.31
N GLU A 373 26.36 -52.73 36.17
CA GLU A 373 25.96 -51.38 36.53
C GLU A 373 26.34 -50.38 35.43
N VAL A 374 25.51 -49.35 35.22
CA VAL A 374 26.05 -48.03 34.88
C VAL A 374 25.43 -47.00 35.82
N MET A 375 26.33 -46.54 36.68
CA MET A 375 26.29 -45.43 37.59
C MET A 375 25.61 -44.20 36.97
N GLN A 376 24.59 -43.70 37.67
CA GLN A 376 23.98 -42.40 37.44
C GLN A 376 24.88 -41.38 38.15
N ASP A 377 25.55 -40.52 37.39
CA ASP A 377 26.31 -39.40 37.95
C ASP A 377 25.49 -38.11 37.78
N ASP A 378 25.21 -37.49 38.91
CA ASP A 378 24.49 -36.24 39.06
C ASP A 378 25.32 -35.07 38.50
N ALA A 379 24.92 -34.52 37.37
CA ALA A 379 25.32 -33.17 36.99
C ALA A 379 24.17 -32.21 37.29
N ARG A 380 24.32 -31.47 38.40
CA ARG A 380 23.50 -30.30 38.74
C ARG A 380 23.50 -29.32 37.56
N LEU A 381 22.44 -29.31 36.77
CA LEU A 381 22.22 -28.31 35.73
C LEU A 381 21.79 -27.00 36.40
N GLU A 382 22.70 -26.03 36.48
CA GLU A 382 22.37 -24.64 36.81
C GLU A 382 21.29 -24.14 35.85
N ALA A 383 20.27 -23.46 36.39
CA ALA A 383 19.21 -22.86 35.58
C ALA A 383 19.84 -21.83 34.61
N PRO A 384 19.50 -21.88 33.31
CA PRO A 384 20.13 -21.02 32.31
C PRO A 384 19.91 -19.54 32.66
N SER A 385 20.96 -18.74 32.52
CA SER A 385 20.87 -17.30 32.77
C SER A 385 19.86 -16.62 31.82
N ALA A 386 19.28 -15.49 32.22
CA ALA A 386 18.29 -14.79 31.40
C ALA A 386 18.84 -14.42 30.00
N ARG A 387 20.15 -14.10 29.92
CA ARG A 387 20.86 -13.82 28.67
C ARG A 387 21.05 -15.06 27.81
N GLU A 388 21.37 -16.21 28.39
CA GLU A 388 21.44 -17.48 27.66
C GLU A 388 20.08 -17.91 27.14
N THR A 389 19.02 -17.71 27.92
CA THR A 389 17.64 -17.98 27.51
C THR A 389 17.25 -17.12 26.31
N MET A 390 17.63 -15.83 26.30
CA MET A 390 17.41 -14.94 25.16
C MET A 390 18.21 -15.32 23.92
N SER A 391 19.49 -15.70 24.09
CA SER A 391 20.32 -16.17 22.98
C SER A 391 19.76 -17.47 22.38
N ARG A 392 19.20 -18.37 23.19
CA ARG A 392 18.52 -19.59 22.71
C ARG A 392 17.23 -19.27 21.95
N MET A 393 16.51 -18.21 22.33
CA MET A 393 15.35 -17.70 21.57
C MET A 393 15.74 -16.92 20.30
N GLY A 394 17.03 -16.77 20.00
CA GLY A 394 17.51 -15.99 18.86
C GLY A 394 17.32 -14.48 19.00
N ILE A 395 17.06 -13.98 20.21
CA ILE A 395 16.89 -12.55 20.51
C ILE A 395 18.23 -11.96 20.94
N THR A 396 18.71 -10.94 20.23
CA THR A 396 19.96 -10.25 20.59
C THR A 396 19.76 -9.34 21.80
N TRP A 397 20.76 -9.29 22.68
CA TRP A 397 20.72 -8.48 23.90
C TRP A 397 20.99 -6.99 23.59
N ASP A 398 19.95 -6.26 23.16
CA ASP A 398 20.06 -4.84 22.79
C ASP A 398 18.79 -4.02 23.12
N PRO A 399 18.92 -2.68 23.28
CA PRO A 399 17.80 -1.83 23.67
C PRO A 399 16.65 -1.79 22.67
N PHE A 400 16.93 -2.05 21.39
CA PHE A 400 15.93 -2.04 20.34
C PHE A 400 14.97 -3.24 20.47
N ASN A 401 15.51 -4.43 20.74
CA ASN A 401 14.71 -5.62 21.00
C ASN A 401 13.90 -5.52 22.30
N MET A 402 14.48 -4.93 23.35
CA MET A 402 13.74 -4.67 24.59
C MET A 402 12.58 -3.70 24.35
N ARG A 403 12.81 -2.59 23.65
CA ARG A 403 11.76 -1.64 23.26
C ARG A 403 10.69 -2.31 22.40
N SER A 404 11.09 -3.12 21.42
CA SER A 404 10.13 -3.83 20.56
C SER A 404 9.27 -4.84 21.35
N ALA A 405 9.84 -5.49 22.38
CA ALA A 405 9.07 -6.36 23.27
C ALA A 405 8.04 -5.58 24.11
N ILE A 406 8.40 -4.38 24.58
CA ILE A 406 7.49 -3.46 25.29
C ILE A 406 6.34 -3.00 24.37
N ASP A 407 6.66 -2.57 23.14
CA ASP A 407 5.65 -2.13 22.17
C ASP A 407 4.66 -3.25 21.79
N ARG A 408 5.08 -4.52 21.87
CA ARG A 408 4.26 -5.71 21.56
C ARG A 408 3.53 -6.31 22.77
N ASN A 409 3.63 -5.69 23.95
CA ASN A 409 3.12 -6.22 25.22
C ASN A 409 3.69 -7.61 25.59
N ASP A 410 4.91 -7.93 25.16
CA ASP A 410 5.56 -9.23 25.45
C ASP A 410 6.21 -9.19 26.83
N THR A 411 5.44 -9.57 27.85
CA THR A 411 5.88 -9.58 29.24
C THR A 411 6.96 -10.63 29.52
N ARG A 412 7.03 -11.72 28.76
CA ARG A 412 8.00 -12.80 28.97
C ARG A 412 9.40 -12.36 28.54
N VAL A 413 9.51 -11.81 27.34
CA VAL A 413 10.79 -11.31 26.82
C VAL A 413 11.22 -10.06 27.60
N THR A 414 10.29 -9.16 27.91
CA THR A 414 10.58 -7.97 28.72
C THR A 414 11.09 -8.35 30.12
N ALA A 415 10.50 -9.36 30.77
CA ALA A 415 10.97 -9.84 32.07
C ALA A 415 12.38 -10.40 32.01
N LEU A 416 12.74 -11.14 30.94
CA LEU A 416 14.09 -11.67 30.76
C LEU A 416 15.14 -10.54 30.56
N PHE A 417 14.78 -9.45 29.89
CA PHE A 417 15.64 -8.28 29.75
C PHE A 417 15.86 -7.58 31.10
N LEU A 418 14.79 -7.40 31.88
CA LEU A 418 14.86 -6.80 33.22
C LEU A 418 15.64 -7.70 34.20
N GLN A 419 15.43 -9.02 34.14
CA GLN A 419 16.14 -10.00 34.98
C GLN A 419 17.65 -10.07 34.66
N GLY A 420 18.04 -9.91 33.40
CA GLY A 420 19.45 -9.81 33.03
C GLY A 420 20.05 -8.40 33.19
N GLY A 421 19.34 -7.50 33.88
CA GLY A 421 19.83 -6.20 34.34
C GLY A 421 19.83 -5.12 33.26
N MET A 422 18.95 -5.19 32.27
CA MET A 422 18.84 -4.16 31.25
C MET A 422 18.02 -2.96 31.75
N ASN A 423 18.57 -1.76 31.57
CA ASN A 423 17.85 -0.53 31.88
C ASN A 423 16.75 -0.24 30.86
N TRP A 424 15.68 0.42 31.32
CA TRP A 424 14.56 0.84 30.49
C TRP A 424 14.33 2.34 30.61
N GLN A 425 13.82 2.95 29.53
CA GLN A 425 13.58 4.39 29.48
C GLN A 425 12.09 4.70 29.56
N LEU A 426 11.72 5.76 30.29
CA LEU A 426 10.33 6.21 30.36
C LEU A 426 9.75 6.54 28.97
N ALA A 427 10.57 7.08 28.06
CA ALA A 427 10.17 7.39 26.69
C ALA A 427 9.67 6.17 25.88
N TRP A 428 10.02 4.94 26.28
CA TRP A 428 9.52 3.73 25.61
C TRP A 428 8.10 3.35 26.06
N THR A 429 7.61 3.94 27.16
CA THR A 429 6.29 3.64 27.71
C THR A 429 5.16 4.43 27.05
N GLU A 430 5.45 5.56 26.39
CA GLU A 430 4.43 6.41 25.75
C GLU A 430 3.66 5.68 24.66
N GLN A 431 4.39 4.96 23.81
CA GLN A 431 3.81 4.21 22.71
C GLN A 431 3.02 2.99 23.21
N ALA A 432 3.57 2.24 24.17
CA ALA A 432 2.89 1.13 24.82
C ALA A 432 1.62 1.58 25.58
N PHE A 433 1.63 2.76 26.20
CA PHE A 433 0.47 3.35 26.87
C PHE A 433 -0.61 3.74 25.86
N SER A 434 -0.23 4.38 24.74
CA SER A 434 -1.17 4.73 23.67
C SER A 434 -1.82 3.50 23.01
N ALA A 435 -1.11 2.37 22.99
CA ALA A 435 -1.59 1.09 22.48
C ALA A 435 -2.43 0.28 23.50
N GLY A 436 -2.55 0.74 24.75
CA GLY A 436 -3.32 0.06 25.80
C GLY A 436 -2.63 -1.17 26.41
N ASN A 437 -1.30 -1.28 26.28
CA ASN A 437 -0.52 -2.43 26.75
C ASN A 437 -0.28 -2.38 28.27
N ALA A 438 -1.33 -2.61 29.07
CA ALA A 438 -1.28 -2.43 30.52
C ALA A 438 -0.34 -3.43 31.25
N ASP A 439 -0.22 -4.67 30.76
CA ASP A 439 0.52 -5.73 31.46
C ASP A 439 2.03 -5.48 31.48
N VAL A 440 2.60 -5.07 30.34
CA VAL A 440 4.03 -4.76 30.26
C VAL A 440 4.39 -3.48 31.00
N LEU A 441 3.48 -2.50 31.05
CA LEU A 441 3.66 -1.28 31.84
C LEU A 441 3.67 -1.59 33.34
N GLN A 442 2.74 -2.45 33.80
CA GLN A 442 2.76 -2.94 35.18
C GLN A 442 4.05 -3.72 35.50
N LEU A 443 4.57 -4.48 34.54
CA LEU A 443 5.84 -5.19 34.70
C LEU A 443 7.02 -4.23 34.83
N LEU A 444 7.12 -3.20 33.99
CA LEU A 444 8.19 -2.20 34.06
C LEU A 444 8.21 -1.45 35.40
N LEU A 445 7.02 -1.10 35.92
CA LEU A 445 6.87 -0.44 37.23
C LEU A 445 7.32 -1.31 38.41
N ARG A 446 7.46 -2.64 38.24
CA ARG A 446 8.06 -3.53 39.26
C ARG A 446 9.59 -3.46 39.31
N TYR A 447 10.21 -2.84 38.31
CA TYR A 447 11.66 -2.67 38.20
C TYR A 447 12.07 -1.19 38.13
N PRO A 448 11.68 -0.34 39.11
CA PRO A 448 11.97 1.09 39.07
C PRO A 448 13.47 1.42 39.18
N SER A 449 14.27 0.54 39.79
CA SER A 449 15.72 0.71 39.91
C SER A 449 16.48 0.58 38.60
N LEU A 450 15.84 0.03 37.56
CA LEU A 450 16.40 -0.11 36.21
C LEU A 450 15.90 1.00 35.27
N MET A 451 15.16 1.99 35.78
CA MET A 451 14.66 3.10 34.98
C MET A 451 15.75 4.15 34.76
N ASP A 452 16.06 4.46 33.50
CA ASP A 452 16.94 5.57 33.15
C ASP A 452 16.15 6.89 33.20
N GLU A 453 16.44 7.74 34.19
CA GLU A 453 15.93 9.12 34.25
C GLU A 453 16.73 10.04 33.33
N VAL A 454 16.07 10.63 32.32
CA VAL A 454 16.70 11.64 31.47
C VAL A 454 16.74 12.98 32.24
N LYS A 455 17.94 13.40 32.64
CA LYS A 455 18.19 14.76 33.17
C LYS A 455 17.94 15.79 32.04
N PRO A 456 17.08 16.82 32.22
CA PRO A 456 16.82 17.80 31.16
C PRO A 456 18.08 18.62 30.85
N LEU A 457 18.35 18.82 29.55
CA LEU A 457 19.44 19.68 29.06
C LEU A 457 19.23 21.15 29.48
N PRO A 458 20.31 21.95 29.63
CA PRO A 458 20.21 23.36 29.97
C PRO A 458 19.58 24.17 28.82
N THR A 459 18.69 25.09 29.16
CA THR A 459 18.08 26.08 28.27
C THR A 459 19.12 26.94 27.55
N LEU A 460 18.99 27.08 26.23
CA LEU A 460 19.74 28.05 25.40
C LEU A 460 19.36 29.50 25.77
N PRO A 461 20.29 30.47 25.69
CA PRO A 461 20.04 31.85 26.09
C PRO A 461 19.30 32.66 25.02
N ASP A 462 18.59 33.66 25.55
CA ASP A 462 17.74 34.68 24.95
C ASP A 462 18.33 35.36 23.70
N VAL A 463 17.57 35.41 22.60
CA VAL A 463 17.93 36.18 21.38
C VAL A 463 17.23 37.53 21.45
N ALA A 464 18.03 38.58 21.67
CA ALA A 464 17.60 39.96 21.73
C ALA A 464 16.97 40.49 20.43
N GLU A 465 15.90 41.26 20.59
CA GLU A 465 15.20 42.04 19.55
C GLU A 465 16.11 43.08 18.85
N PRO A 466 15.94 43.32 17.53
CA PRO A 466 16.53 44.48 16.88
C PRO A 466 15.60 45.70 16.93
N ARG A 467 16.15 46.80 17.45
CA ARG A 467 15.55 48.14 17.54
C ARG A 467 15.23 48.74 16.18
N HIS A 468 14.09 49.44 16.14
CA HIS A 468 13.69 50.40 15.11
C HIS A 468 14.78 51.42 14.77
N ALA A 469 14.96 51.68 13.47
CA ALA A 469 15.63 52.89 12.97
C ALA A 469 14.75 53.52 11.88
N GLU A 470 14.15 54.66 12.25
CA GLU A 470 13.53 55.63 11.36
C GLU A 470 14.54 56.13 10.31
N ARG A 471 14.12 56.25 9.06
CA ARG A 471 14.75 57.17 8.11
C ARG A 471 13.71 57.96 7.31
N SER A 472 13.74 59.24 7.63
CA SER A 472 13.08 60.40 7.04
C SER A 472 13.23 60.50 5.51
N VAL A 473 12.15 60.91 4.86
CA VAL A 473 12.08 61.44 3.49
C VAL A 473 12.22 62.97 3.56
N ALA A 474 13.15 63.51 2.77
CA ALA A 474 13.31 64.91 2.33
C ALA A 474 14.78 65.08 1.88
N ASP A 475 15.21 65.72 0.81
CA ASP A 475 14.59 66.45 -0.31
C ASP A 475 15.78 66.90 -1.22
N VAL A 476 15.48 67.43 -2.41
CA VAL A 476 16.32 68.34 -3.26
C VAL A 476 17.33 67.78 -4.30
N ALA A 477 16.88 67.91 -5.55
CA ALA A 477 17.52 68.47 -6.77
C ALA A 477 18.89 68.00 -7.29
N ALA A 478 18.90 67.47 -8.52
CA ALA A 478 19.44 68.10 -9.73
C ALA A 478 18.96 67.36 -10.99
#